data_AF-A0A859FJL8-F1
#
_entry.id   AF-A0A859FJL8-F1
#
_cell.length_a   1.000
_cell.length_b   1.000
_cell.length_c   1.000
_cell.angle_alpha   90.00
_cell.angle_beta   90.00
_cell.angle_gamma   90.00
#
_symmetry.space_group_name_H-M   'P 1'
#
loop_
_entity.id
_entity.type
_entity.pdbx_description
1 polymer ?
#
loop_
_entity_poly.entity_id
_entity_poly.type
_entity_poly.pdbx_seq_one_letter_code
_entity_poly.pdbx_strand_id
1 'polypeptide(L)'
;MTEQTAVTTIDEVNQTIEATYEACTRKTKLELKAWKQEAEERHDDNKDPRPFMAFANSMSDEELLRLVKEEKLDCKDLGGKEKTVRYLLLRLNL
;
A
#
# COMPACT_ATOMS: atom_id res chain seq x y z
N MET A 1 -9.95 -29.76 -3.02
CA MET A 1 -9.13 -29.19 -1.92
C MET A 1 -9.46 -27.72 -1.87
N THR A 2 -10.16 -27.27 -0.84
CA THR A 2 -10.42 -25.85 -0.64
C THR A 2 -9.12 -25.23 -0.15
N GLU A 3 -8.45 -24.46 -1.00
CA GLU A 3 -7.41 -23.53 -0.57
C GLU A 3 -8.04 -22.64 0.50
N GLN A 4 -7.65 -22.83 1.76
CA GLN A 4 -7.78 -21.77 2.76
C GLN A 4 -6.81 -20.68 2.32
N THR A 5 -7.29 -19.74 1.50
CA THR A 5 -6.61 -18.46 1.35
C THR A 5 -6.50 -17.87 2.74
N ALA A 6 -5.28 -17.81 3.30
CA ALA A 6 -5.02 -17.20 4.59
C ALA A 6 -5.62 -15.78 4.57
N VAL A 7 -6.69 -15.60 5.33
CA VAL A 7 -7.40 -14.34 5.43
C VAL A 7 -6.51 -13.39 6.21
N THR A 8 -6.34 -12.16 5.72
CA THR A 8 -5.54 -11.14 6.41
C THR A 8 -6.45 -10.22 7.22
N THR A 9 -6.12 -9.99 8.49
CA THR A 9 -6.83 -9.09 9.41
C THR A 9 -6.17 -7.71 9.47
N ILE A 10 -6.87 -6.71 10.02
CA ILE A 10 -6.31 -5.37 10.20
C ILE A 10 -5.14 -5.34 11.20
N ASP A 11 -5.16 -6.23 12.20
CA ASP A 11 -4.06 -6.37 13.16
C ASP A 11 -2.80 -6.91 12.48
N GLU A 12 -2.95 -7.92 11.62
CA GLU A 12 -1.84 -8.45 10.82
C GLU A 12 -1.28 -7.42 9.83
N VAL A 13 -2.15 -6.57 9.27
CA VAL A 13 -1.74 -5.43 8.43
C VAL A 13 -0.84 -4.48 9.22
N ASN A 14 -1.28 -4.06 10.41
CA ASN A 14 -0.52 -3.16 11.26
C ASN A 14 0.83 -3.77 11.68
N GLN A 15 0.84 -5.04 12.10
CA GLN A 15 2.07 -5.76 12.46
C GLN A 15 3.03 -5.88 11.28
N THR A 16 2.53 -6.16 10.08
CA THR A 16 3.36 -6.25 8.87
C THR A 16 4.03 -4.91 8.55
N ILE A 17 3.27 -3.82 8.68
CA ILE A 17 3.80 -2.46 8.47
C ILE A 17 4.88 -2.17 9.49
N GLU A 18 4.61 -2.33 10.78
CA GLU A 18 5.58 -2.07 11.86
C GLU A 18 6.87 -2.88 11.67
N ALA A 19 6.76 -4.15 11.27
CA ALA A 19 7.93 -5.02 11.06
C ALA A 19 8.74 -4.70 9.80
N THR A 20 8.09 -4.23 8.73
CA THR A 20 8.70 -4.15 7.39
C THR A 20 9.09 -2.73 7.00
N TYR A 21 8.42 -1.72 7.55
CA TYR A 21 8.46 -0.37 7.01
C TYR A 21 9.88 0.17 6.87
N GLU A 22 10.69 0.19 7.93
CA GLU A 22 12.02 0.80 7.88
C GLU A 22 13.06 0.04 7.06
N ALA A 23 12.89 -1.27 6.87
CA ALA A 23 13.84 -2.10 6.15
C ALA A 23 13.60 -2.16 4.62
N CYS A 24 12.50 -1.57 4.12
CA CYS A 24 12.05 -1.76 2.75
C CYS A 24 12.28 -0.58 1.81
N THR A 25 12.11 -0.83 0.52
CA THR A 25 12.26 0.19 -0.52
C THR A 25 11.16 1.25 -0.42
N ARG A 26 11.40 2.43 -1.01
CA ARG A 26 10.38 3.48 -1.07
C ARG A 26 9.10 3.05 -1.77
N LYS A 27 9.19 2.18 -2.79
CA LYS A 27 8.01 1.61 -3.46
C LYS A 27 7.20 0.76 -2.49
N THR A 28 7.88 -0.15 -1.78
CA THR A 28 7.24 -1.02 -0.79
C THR A 28 6.60 -0.22 0.33
N LYS A 29 7.22 0.87 0.80
CA LYS A 29 6.59 1.79 1.76
C LYS A 29 5.28 2.38 1.23
N LEU A 30 5.20 2.74 -0.05
CA LEU A 30 3.97 3.23 -0.69
C LEU A 30 2.91 2.13 -0.81
N GLU A 31 3.31 0.92 -1.22
CA GLU A 31 2.43 -0.24 -1.31
C GLU A 31 1.85 -0.60 0.06
N LEU A 32 2.68 -0.62 1.12
CA LEU A 32 2.24 -0.88 2.49
C LEU A 32 1.23 0.16 3.00
N LYS A 33 1.44 1.45 2.69
CA LYS A 33 0.48 2.51 3.03
C LYS A 33 -0.84 2.38 2.26
N ALA A 34 -0.76 2.13 0.95
CA ALA A 34 -1.95 1.94 0.13
C ALA A 34 -2.72 0.68 0.51
N TRP A 35 -2.00 -0.38 0.89
CA TRP A 35 -2.58 -1.62 1.39
C TRP A 35 -3.29 -1.41 2.72
N LYS A 36 -2.71 -0.65 3.65
CA LYS A 36 -3.37 -0.28 4.90
C LYS A 36 -4.71 0.38 4.66
N GLN A 37 -4.73 1.40 3.80
CA GLN A 37 -5.96 2.10 3.46
C GLN A 37 -7.00 1.15 2.84
N GLU A 38 -6.59 0.30 1.90
CA GLU A 38 -7.49 -0.67 1.28
C GLU A 38 -8.02 -1.72 2.28
N ALA A 39 -7.19 -2.12 3.24
CA ALA A 39 -7.59 -3.01 4.32
C ALA A 39 -8.63 -2.35 5.23
N GLU A 40 -8.45 -1.08 5.60
CA GLU A 40 -9.41 -0.30 6.39
C GLU A 40 -10.75 -0.15 5.64
N GLU A 41 -10.73 0.25 4.36
CA GLU A 41 -11.93 0.38 3.52
C GLU A 41 -12.69 -0.95 3.40
N ARG A 42 -11.99 -2.07 3.24
CA ARG A 42 -12.61 -3.40 3.16
C ARG A 42 -13.20 -3.83 4.50
N HIS A 43 -12.47 -3.59 5.58
CA HIS A 43 -12.94 -3.90 6.92
C HIS A 43 -14.25 -3.15 7.24
N ASP A 44 -14.32 -1.85 6.90
CA ASP A 44 -15.54 -1.04 7.05
C ASP A 44 -16.72 -1.58 6.22
N ASP A 45 -16.41 -2.18 5.07
CA ASP A 45 -17.35 -2.88 4.19
C ASP A 45 -17.74 -4.31 4.67
N ASN A 46 -17.30 -4.75 5.85
CA ASN A 46 -17.40 -6.13 6.34
C ASN A 46 -16.77 -7.17 5.40
N LYS A 47 -15.68 -6.80 4.73
CA LYS A 47 -14.88 -7.67 3.87
C LYS A 47 -13.50 -7.85 4.45
N ASP A 48 -12.95 -9.05 4.30
CA ASP A 48 -11.58 -9.30 4.72
C ASP A 48 -10.57 -8.56 3.82
N PRO A 49 -9.54 -7.92 4.41
CA PRO A 49 -8.37 -7.46 3.70
C PRO A 49 -7.72 -8.54 2.83
N ARG A 50 -7.14 -8.12 1.71
CA ARG A 50 -6.33 -9.02 0.87
C ARG A 50 -4.93 -9.19 1.47
N PRO A 51 -4.25 -10.32 1.26
CA PRO A 51 -2.85 -10.46 1.59
C PRO A 51 -1.97 -9.42 0.87
N PHE A 52 -0.95 -8.90 1.55
CA PHE A 52 -0.06 -7.85 1.01
C PHE A 52 0.50 -8.19 -0.37
N MET A 53 0.99 -9.41 -0.58
CA MET A 53 1.56 -9.83 -1.86
C MET A 53 0.52 -9.81 -2.99
N ALA A 54 -0.73 -10.20 -2.71
CA ALA A 54 -1.81 -10.17 -3.69
C ALA A 54 -2.18 -8.71 -4.03
N PHE A 55 -2.23 -7.84 -3.03
CA PHE A 55 -2.42 -6.40 -3.22
C PHE A 55 -1.30 -5.79 -4.07
N ALA A 56 -0.05 -5.96 -3.65
CA ALA A 56 1.13 -5.36 -4.28
C ALA A 56 1.30 -5.80 -5.74
N ASN A 57 1.03 -7.07 -6.05
CA ASN A 57 1.05 -7.58 -7.42
C ASN A 57 -0.03 -6.97 -8.32
N SER A 58 -1.14 -6.49 -7.73
CA SER A 58 -2.23 -5.80 -8.44
C SER A 58 -2.07 -4.28 -8.49
N MET A 59 -1.03 -3.72 -7.85
CA MET A 59 -0.84 -2.29 -7.67
C MET A 59 0.21 -1.74 -8.64
N SER A 60 -0.21 -0.87 -9.56
CA SER A 60 0.66 -0.22 -10.54
C SER A 60 1.30 1.06 -9.98
N ASP A 61 2.40 1.51 -10.61
CA ASP A 61 3.00 2.80 -10.29
C ASP A 61 2.06 3.96 -10.69
N GLU A 62 1.20 3.79 -11.72
CA GLU A 62 0.14 4.75 -12.05
C GLU A 62 -0.91 4.89 -10.95
N GLU A 63 -1.36 3.78 -10.37
CA GLU A 63 -2.39 3.81 -9.32
C GLU A 63 -1.83 4.40 -8.03
N LEU A 64 -0.59 4.05 -7.65
CA LEU A 64 0.09 4.73 -6.55
C LEU A 64 0.20 6.23 -6.80
N LEU A 65 0.54 6.65 -8.02
CA LEU A 65 0.63 8.06 -8.38
C LEU A 65 -0.72 8.76 -8.24
N ARG A 66 -1.81 8.11 -8.67
CA ARG A 66 -3.18 8.61 -8.54
C ARG A 66 -3.53 8.79 -7.06
N LEU A 67 -3.29 7.79 -6.21
CA LEU A 67 -3.57 7.84 -4.78
C LEU A 67 -2.79 8.96 -4.06
N VAL A 68 -1.51 9.15 -4.41
CA VAL A 68 -0.70 10.25 -3.86
C VAL A 68 -1.24 11.62 -4.32
N LYS A 69 -1.64 11.76 -5.58
CA LYS A 69 -2.20 13.02 -6.12
C LYS A 69 -3.52 13.38 -5.47
N GLU A 70 -4.39 12.38 -5.24
CA GLU A 70 -5.68 12.49 -4.55
C GLU A 70 -5.55 12.64 -3.02
N GLU A 71 -4.33 12.72 -2.48
CA GLU A 71 -4.07 12.87 -1.04
C GLU A 71 -4.62 11.72 -0.17
N LYS A 72 -4.77 10.55 -0.78
CA LYS A 72 -5.20 9.33 -0.08
C LYS A 72 -4.07 8.69 0.72
N LEU A 73 -2.82 9.01 0.42
CA LEU A 73 -1.64 8.49 1.12
C LEU A 73 -0.87 9.61 1.83
N ASP A 74 -0.67 9.48 3.15
CA ASP A 74 0.24 10.35 3.90
C ASP A 74 1.70 10.05 3.52
N CYS A 75 2.33 11.03 2.86
CA CYS A 75 3.69 10.94 2.35
C CYS A 75 4.71 11.73 3.19
N LYS A 76 4.37 12.22 4.39
CA LYS A 76 5.28 13.06 5.22
C LYS A 76 6.63 12.40 5.46
N ASP A 77 6.61 11.16 5.92
CA ASP A 77 7.77 10.29 6.18
C ASP A 77 8.48 9.83 4.89
N LEU A 78 7.83 9.95 3.74
CA LEU A 78 8.42 9.73 2.41
C LEU A 78 9.01 11.01 1.81
N GLY A 79 9.19 12.07 2.60
CA GLY A 79 9.73 13.36 2.15
C GLY A 79 8.71 14.28 1.48
N GLY A 80 7.41 14.00 1.65
CA GLY A 80 6.30 14.82 1.19
C GLY A 80 5.69 14.39 -0.15
N LYS A 81 4.52 14.97 -0.45
CA LYS A 81 3.72 14.70 -1.66
C LYS A 81 4.55 14.90 -2.93
N GLU A 82 5.17 16.07 -3.10
CA GLU A 82 5.92 16.43 -4.31
C GLU A 82 7.08 15.49 -4.63
N LYS A 83 7.91 15.15 -3.62
CA LYS A 83 9.02 14.22 -3.80
C LYS A 83 8.54 12.82 -4.16
N THR A 84 7.36 12.43 -3.68
CA THR A 84 6.76 11.12 -3.93
C THR A 84 6.18 11.06 -5.33
N VAL A 85 5.47 12.11 -5.76
CA VAL A 85 4.99 12.28 -7.14
C VAL A 85 6.16 12.22 -8.13
N ARG A 86 7.23 12.98 -7.89
CA ARG A 86 8.41 12.97 -8.77
C ARG A 86 9.06 11.59 -8.85
N TYR A 87 9.15 10.88 -7.73
CA TYR A 87 9.67 9.52 -7.69
C TYR A 87 8.86 8.55 -8.56
N LEU A 88 7.53 8.61 -8.48
CA LEU A 88 6.64 7.76 -9.28
C LEU A 88 6.67 8.13 -10.78
N LEU A 89 6.71 9.43 -11.12
CA LEU A 89 6.86 9.87 -12.51
C LEU A 89 8.16 9.36 -13.15
N LEU A 90 9.28 9.44 -12.44
CA LEU A 90 10.56 8.89 -12.90
C LEU A 90 10.49 7.39 -13.16
N ARG A 91 9.76 6.63 -12.33
CA ARG A 91 9.57 5.19 -12.53
C ARG A 91 8.71 4.85 -13.74
N LEU A 92 7.74 5.71 -14.04
CA LEU A 92 6.87 5.61 -15.22
C LEU A 92 7.54 6.11 -16.51
N ASN A 93 8.75 6.67 -16.43
CA ASN A 93 9.42 7.38 -17.52
C ASN A 93 8.60 8.58 -18.05
N LEU A 94 7.97 9.31 -17.14
CA LEU A 94 7.15 10.52 -17.41
C LEU A 94 7.81 11.80 -16.88
#